data_AF-A0A8H6EQR1-F1
#
_entry.id   AF-A0A8H6EQR1-F1
#
_cell.length_a   1.000
_cell.length_b   1.000
_cell.length_c   1.000
_cell.angle_alpha   90.00
_cell.angle_beta   90.00
_cell.angle_gamma   90.00
#
_symmetry.space_group_name_H-M   'P 1'
#
loop_
_entity.id
_entity.type
_entity.pdbx_description
1 polymer ?
#
loop_
_entity_poly.entity_id
_entity_poly.type
_entity_poly.pdbx_seq_one_letter_code
_entity_poly.pdbx_strand_id
1 'polypeptide(L)'
;MKIWTECVGYPLVTVKEEDGNISIEQHRFIRAGDVRSEDDKALFPIFIGLRTENSIDNSIIVKSRSSKLSVKTGSFLKINGNTNGVYRVNYEPQRWEKLGCSASKLSVEDRIGLVADSGALSISGYIKTSTFLTLISDWKLESSYIVWDTMLSELAAVSNAWKFEDRKVINALNAATLSLVSEKFHTVGWKFSRDDSYLELKLKSLLFDAATSSGDEVIIFASKKIFADYVAGDKNAIYPDVKSTIFRCVASHGGEEEFNQLLAIYKNSRSPDERSMALKSMGAFHDPNILENVLSLLLNGTVRIQDIPLPLSAMSRSKVGTEVAFKWMTRNWKTLRTILPSGFSMLNSVVNICTRGFGKMEQYRMVKNFFDGKDTMEYNRGLAQALESIKTNAAWVKRDSNDVRAWLIKNKFLC
;
A
#
# COMPACT_ATOMS: atom_id res chain seq x y z
N MET A 1 17.98 -25.60 -8.30
CA MET A 1 16.78 -24.98 -8.92
C MET A 1 15.47 -25.69 -8.58
N LYS A 2 15.39 -27.03 -8.61
CA LYS A 2 14.13 -27.79 -8.36
C LYS A 2 13.26 -27.25 -7.21
N ILE A 3 13.83 -27.05 -6.01
CA ILE A 3 13.09 -26.53 -4.85
C ILE A 3 12.50 -25.12 -5.06
N TRP A 4 13.18 -24.26 -5.83
CA TRP A 4 12.72 -22.89 -6.11
C TRP A 4 11.56 -22.83 -7.11
N THR A 5 11.37 -23.86 -7.92
CA THR A 5 10.34 -23.89 -8.98
C THR A 5 9.17 -24.79 -8.65
N GLU A 6 9.35 -25.79 -7.78
CA GLU A 6 8.31 -26.77 -7.43
C GLU A 6 7.68 -26.52 -6.05
N CYS A 7 8.37 -25.83 -5.14
CA CYS A 7 7.82 -25.51 -3.82
C CYS A 7 7.26 -24.08 -3.81
N VAL A 8 6.00 -23.95 -3.37
CA VAL A 8 5.30 -22.65 -3.30
C VAL A 8 5.88 -21.79 -2.18
N GLY A 9 6.25 -20.56 -2.52
CA GLY A 9 6.72 -19.54 -1.58
C GLY A 9 8.23 -19.34 -1.65
N TYR A 10 8.76 -18.62 -0.66
CA TYR A 10 10.18 -18.31 -0.53
C TYR A 10 10.55 -18.21 0.97
N PRO A 11 11.84 -18.29 1.32
CA PRO A 11 12.25 -18.30 2.71
C PRO A 11 12.34 -16.89 3.31
N LEU A 12 12.09 -16.83 4.61
CA LEU A 12 12.54 -15.79 5.53
C LEU A 12 13.87 -16.25 6.13
N VAL A 13 14.87 -15.38 6.07
CA VAL A 13 16.20 -15.56 6.66
C VAL A 13 16.29 -14.67 7.89
N THR A 14 16.28 -15.27 9.08
CA THR A 14 16.48 -14.54 10.35
C THR A 14 17.96 -14.51 10.68
N VAL A 15 18.47 -13.33 11.01
CA VAL A 15 19.87 -13.06 11.31
C VAL A 15 19.98 -12.59 12.75
N LYS A 16 20.85 -13.22 13.53
CA LYS A 16 21.24 -12.77 14.88
C LYS A 16 22.74 -12.52 14.93
N GLU A 17 23.15 -11.49 15.65
CA GLU A 17 24.56 -11.14 15.81
C GLU A 17 25.09 -11.68 17.14
N GLU A 18 26.14 -12.49 17.09
CA GLU A 18 26.75 -13.17 18.24
C GLU A 18 28.28 -12.97 18.22
N ASP A 19 28.80 -12.07 19.06
CA ASP A 19 30.25 -11.90 19.32
C ASP A 19 31.14 -11.91 18.05
N GLY A 20 30.83 -11.03 17.11
CA GLY A 20 31.56 -10.92 15.85
C GLY A 20 31.25 -12.02 14.82
N ASN A 21 30.26 -12.87 15.07
CA ASN A 21 29.71 -13.81 14.10
C ASN A 21 28.22 -13.50 13.88
N ILE A 22 27.64 -14.13 12.87
CA ILE A 22 26.19 -14.13 12.68
C ILE A 22 25.65 -15.56 12.65
N SER A 23 24.51 -15.78 13.30
CA SER A 23 23.70 -16.98 13.09
C SER A 23 22.57 -16.67 12.14
N ILE A 24 22.36 -17.58 11.18
CA ILE A 24 21.33 -17.48 10.17
C ILE A 24 20.40 -18.67 10.30
N GLU A 25 19.09 -18.41 10.30
CA GLU A 25 18.04 -19.43 10.32
C GLU A 25 17.01 -19.16 9.22
N GLN A 26 16.60 -20.20 8.48
CA GLN A 26 15.61 -20.07 7.40
C GLN A 26 14.29 -20.77 7.71
N HIS A 27 13.18 -20.10 7.43
CA HIS A 27 11.83 -20.64 7.49
C HIS A 27 11.03 -20.23 6.27
N ARG A 28 9.95 -20.93 5.92
CA ARG A 28 9.03 -20.47 4.88
C ARG A 28 8.38 -19.15 5.29
N PHE A 29 8.37 -18.17 4.39
CA PHE A 29 7.67 -16.90 4.62
C PHE A 29 6.22 -16.97 4.12
N ILE A 30 5.27 -16.57 4.98
CA ILE A 30 3.87 -16.31 4.62
C ILE A 30 3.51 -14.93 5.15
N ARG A 31 2.98 -14.06 4.29
CA ARG A 31 2.68 -12.66 4.64
C ARG A 31 1.63 -12.54 5.75
N ALA A 32 0.69 -13.47 5.86
CA ALA A 32 -0.31 -13.51 6.92
C ALA A 32 0.27 -13.89 8.30
N GLY A 33 1.52 -14.40 8.37
CA GLY A 33 2.21 -14.72 9.61
C GLY A 33 1.83 -16.06 10.25
N ASP A 34 0.89 -16.82 9.66
CA ASP A 34 0.36 -18.08 10.18
C ASP A 34 1.06 -19.31 9.57
N VAL A 35 2.40 -19.28 9.52
CA VAL A 35 3.19 -20.41 9.01
C VAL A 35 3.00 -21.62 9.91
N ARG A 36 2.42 -22.68 9.36
CA ARG A 36 2.23 -23.94 10.07
C ARG A 36 3.48 -24.80 9.94
N SER A 37 3.79 -25.61 10.95
CA SER A 37 4.95 -26.53 10.91
C SER A 37 4.86 -27.53 9.75
N GLU A 38 3.65 -27.90 9.32
CA GLU A 38 3.40 -28.73 8.14
C GLU A 38 3.83 -28.07 6.82
N ASP A 39 3.74 -26.74 6.77
CA ASP A 39 4.06 -25.89 5.63
C ASP A 39 5.54 -25.47 5.57
N ASP A 40 6.28 -25.60 6.67
CA ASP A 40 7.68 -25.17 6.83
C ASP A 40 8.69 -26.32 6.76
N LYS A 41 8.55 -27.17 5.74
CA LYS A 41 9.45 -28.32 5.53
C LYS A 41 10.55 -28.06 4.51
N ALA A 42 10.31 -27.15 3.57
CA ALA A 42 11.25 -26.87 2.48
C ALA A 42 12.50 -26.15 3.02
N LEU A 43 13.68 -26.65 2.63
CA LEU A 43 14.96 -25.96 2.83
C LEU A 43 15.46 -25.49 1.46
N PHE A 44 15.71 -24.19 1.36
CA PHE A 44 16.19 -23.57 0.14
C PHE A 44 17.71 -23.37 0.23
N PRO A 45 18.47 -23.59 -0.86
CA PRO A 45 19.87 -23.19 -0.92
C PRO A 45 19.93 -21.66 -1.06
N ILE A 46 20.21 -20.96 0.04
CA ILE A 46 20.26 -19.50 0.11
C ILE A 46 21.65 -19.00 -0.26
N PHE A 47 21.73 -18.17 -1.29
CA PHE A 47 22.92 -17.36 -1.59
C PHE A 47 22.85 -16.08 -0.75
N ILE A 48 23.71 -15.97 0.27
CA ILE A 48 23.55 -14.99 1.35
C ILE A 48 23.77 -13.53 0.90
N GLY A 49 24.62 -13.28 -0.10
CA GLY A 49 24.92 -11.91 -0.55
C GLY A 49 25.29 -11.00 0.63
N LEU A 50 26.38 -11.31 1.33
CA LEU A 50 26.82 -10.61 2.52
C LEU A 50 27.41 -9.25 2.15
N ARG A 51 26.64 -8.18 2.35
CA ARG A 51 27.09 -6.80 2.14
C ARG A 51 27.79 -6.26 3.38
N THR A 52 29.00 -5.75 3.14
CA THR A 52 29.74 -4.87 4.05
C THR A 52 29.81 -3.47 3.45
N GLU A 53 30.50 -2.53 4.11
CA GLU A 53 30.59 -1.15 3.61
C GLU A 53 31.23 -1.05 2.22
N ASN A 54 32.17 -1.95 1.90
CA ASN A 54 33.01 -1.83 0.71
C ASN A 54 32.80 -2.97 -0.31
N SER A 55 32.06 -4.03 0.02
CA SER A 55 31.92 -5.19 -0.85
C SER A 55 30.66 -6.00 -0.56
N ILE A 56 30.31 -6.88 -1.51
CA ILE A 56 29.28 -7.91 -1.35
C ILE A 56 29.94 -9.27 -1.60
N ASP A 57 29.95 -10.14 -0.59
CA ASP A 57 30.39 -11.52 -0.72
C ASP A 57 29.22 -12.44 -1.08
N ASN A 58 29.26 -12.99 -2.29
CA ASN A 58 28.25 -13.91 -2.84
C ASN A 58 28.67 -15.39 -2.78
N SER A 59 29.82 -15.70 -2.17
CA SER A 59 30.35 -17.08 -2.12
C SER A 59 29.64 -17.97 -1.10
N ILE A 60 28.95 -17.36 -0.13
CA ILE A 60 28.32 -18.07 0.98
C ILE A 60 26.97 -18.66 0.58
N ILE A 61 26.84 -19.98 0.73
CA ILE A 61 25.60 -20.73 0.47
C ILE A 61 25.16 -21.47 1.73
N VAL A 62 23.94 -21.19 2.22
CA VAL A 62 23.33 -21.89 3.35
C VAL A 62 22.26 -22.85 2.84
N LYS A 63 22.44 -24.15 3.07
CA LYS A 63 21.51 -25.22 2.64
C LYS A 63 20.75 -25.86 3.81
N SER A 64 21.22 -25.65 5.04
CA SER A 64 20.61 -26.16 6.27
C SER A 64 19.56 -25.20 6.83
N ARG A 65 18.80 -25.67 7.81
CA ARG A 65 17.85 -24.85 8.58
C ARG A 65 18.54 -23.67 9.26
N SER A 66 19.69 -23.94 9.88
CA SER A 66 20.52 -22.98 10.60
C SER A 66 21.99 -23.12 10.19
N SER A 67 22.72 -22.01 10.19
CA SER A 67 24.18 -21.98 10.00
C SER A 67 24.78 -20.81 10.79
N LYS A 68 25.97 -21.02 11.35
CA LYS A 68 26.81 -19.93 11.87
C LYS A 68 27.79 -19.49 10.79
N LEU A 69 27.94 -18.19 10.60
CA LEU A 69 28.88 -17.60 9.66
C LEU A 69 29.84 -16.71 10.42
N SER A 70 31.13 -16.94 10.22
CA SER A 70 32.15 -16.03 10.75
C SER A 70 32.29 -14.85 9.82
N VAL A 71 31.99 -13.66 10.33
CA VAL A 71 32.03 -12.42 9.57
C VAL A 71 33.04 -11.51 10.26
N LYS A 72 33.96 -10.88 9.52
CA LYS A 72 34.71 -9.76 10.10
C LYS A 72 33.75 -8.58 10.25
N THR A 73 32.93 -8.60 11.29
CA THR A 73 31.88 -7.60 11.47
C THR A 73 32.51 -6.24 11.75
N GLY A 74 32.46 -5.36 10.75
CA GLY A 74 32.50 -3.92 11.00
C GLY A 74 31.15 -3.44 11.56
N SER A 75 30.99 -2.13 11.71
CA SER A 75 29.72 -1.54 12.17
C SER A 75 28.56 -1.77 11.18
N PHE A 76 28.85 -1.98 9.89
CA PHE A 76 27.88 -2.10 8.81
C PHE A 76 27.83 -3.50 8.21
N LEU A 77 26.63 -4.09 8.22
CA LEU A 77 26.33 -5.40 7.67
C LEU A 77 24.90 -5.41 7.12
N LYS A 78 24.71 -6.01 5.95
CA LYS A 78 23.39 -6.34 5.39
C LYS A 78 23.46 -7.68 4.66
N ILE A 79 22.47 -8.54 4.86
CA ILE A 79 22.25 -9.76 4.07
C ILE A 79 21.37 -9.43 2.87
N ASN A 80 21.50 -10.23 1.81
CA ASN A 80 20.87 -10.01 0.52
C ASN A 80 21.31 -8.69 -0.13
N GLY A 81 22.62 -8.47 -0.26
CA GLY A 81 23.20 -7.30 -0.91
C GLY A 81 22.64 -7.07 -2.32
N ASN A 82 22.24 -5.83 -2.59
CA ASN A 82 21.49 -5.40 -3.78
C ASN A 82 20.16 -6.14 -4.00
N THR A 83 19.63 -6.85 -3.00
CA THR A 83 18.32 -7.52 -3.06
C THR A 83 18.22 -8.51 -4.24
N ASN A 84 19.32 -9.21 -4.53
CA ASN A 84 19.41 -10.14 -5.67
C ASN A 84 18.81 -11.53 -5.37
N GLY A 85 18.70 -11.90 -4.09
CA GLY A 85 18.18 -13.18 -3.66
C GLY A 85 16.66 -13.18 -3.48
N VAL A 86 16.02 -14.30 -3.85
CA VAL A 86 14.58 -14.52 -3.69
C VAL A 86 14.26 -14.96 -2.26
N TYR A 87 14.49 -14.10 -1.29
CA TYR A 87 14.19 -14.32 0.12
C TYR A 87 14.11 -13.00 0.86
N ARG A 88 13.47 -13.01 2.03
CA ARG A 88 13.38 -11.85 2.92
C ARG A 88 14.35 -11.98 4.07
N VAL A 89 14.81 -10.87 4.61
CA VAL A 89 15.71 -10.88 5.76
C VAL A 89 15.06 -10.23 6.98
N ASN A 90 15.05 -10.95 8.09
CA ASN A 90 14.70 -10.43 9.40
C ASN A 90 15.97 -10.24 10.24
N TYR A 91 16.15 -9.05 10.78
CA TYR A 91 17.23 -8.73 11.72
C TYR A 91 16.68 -8.42 13.11
N GLU A 92 17.55 -8.44 14.11
CA GLU A 92 17.27 -7.88 15.42
C GLU A 92 16.99 -6.35 15.33
N PRO A 93 16.17 -5.78 16.22
CA PRO A 93 15.73 -4.38 16.15
C PRO A 93 16.89 -3.36 16.01
N GLN A 94 18.00 -3.59 16.70
CA GLN A 94 19.17 -2.70 16.69
C GLN A 94 19.84 -2.64 15.31
N ARG A 95 19.79 -3.74 14.53
CA ARG A 95 20.36 -3.76 13.18
C ARG A 95 19.47 -3.02 12.19
N TRP A 96 18.15 -3.10 12.32
CA TRP A 96 17.22 -2.28 11.54
C TRP A 96 17.49 -0.78 11.73
N GLU A 97 17.65 -0.34 12.98
CA GLU A 97 17.96 1.05 13.30
C GLU A 97 19.30 1.51 12.68
N LYS A 98 20.37 0.72 12.85
CA LYS A 98 21.68 1.02 12.24
C LYS A 98 21.61 1.13 10.71
N LEU A 99 20.82 0.27 10.06
CA LEU A 99 20.64 0.30 8.61
C LEU A 99 19.83 1.52 8.15
N GLY A 100 18.82 1.93 8.92
CA GLY A 100 18.08 3.17 8.70
C GLY A 100 18.97 4.40 8.71
N CYS A 101 19.87 4.50 9.69
CA CYS A 101 20.85 5.60 9.79
C CYS A 101 21.98 5.54 8.74
N SER A 102 22.13 4.42 8.02
CA SER A 102 23.22 4.20 7.07
C SER A 102 22.74 4.21 5.61
N ALA A 103 21.62 4.89 5.31
CA ALA A 103 21.01 4.98 3.98
C ALA A 103 22.01 5.35 2.85
N SER A 104 22.95 6.26 3.15
CA SER A 104 23.98 6.72 2.22
C SER A 104 25.01 5.64 1.84
N LYS A 105 25.16 4.58 2.65
CA LYS A 105 26.06 3.44 2.39
C LYS A 105 25.37 2.30 1.63
N LEU A 106 24.06 2.40 1.42
CA LEU A 106 23.23 1.40 0.76
C LEU A 106 23.04 1.76 -0.71
N SER A 107 23.04 0.75 -1.59
CA SER A 107 22.59 0.95 -2.98
C SER A 107 21.09 1.25 -3.01
N VAL A 108 20.58 1.70 -4.16
CA VAL A 108 19.14 1.91 -4.37
C VAL A 108 18.39 0.60 -4.14
N GLU A 109 18.93 -0.52 -4.65
CA GLU A 109 18.36 -1.85 -4.54
C GLU A 109 18.36 -2.35 -3.09
N ASP A 110 19.41 -2.04 -2.32
CA ASP A 110 19.45 -2.36 -0.89
C ASP A 110 18.38 -1.60 -0.11
N ARG A 111 18.16 -0.31 -0.40
CA ARG A 111 17.12 0.49 0.25
C ARG A 111 15.72 -0.01 -0.09
N ILE A 112 15.47 -0.38 -1.36
CA ILE A 112 14.21 -1.03 -1.78
C ILE A 112 13.98 -2.32 -0.97
N GLY A 113 14.99 -3.19 -0.89
CA GLY A 113 14.89 -4.45 -0.17
C GLY A 113 14.59 -4.27 1.32
N LEU A 114 15.25 -3.32 1.98
CA LEU A 114 15.01 -3.05 3.40
C LEU A 114 13.60 -2.56 3.68
N VAL A 115 13.07 -1.66 2.85
CA VAL A 115 11.69 -1.15 2.96
C VAL A 115 10.69 -2.28 2.69
N ALA A 116 10.89 -3.04 1.61
CA ALA A 116 10.01 -4.14 1.24
C ALA A 116 9.99 -5.26 2.29
N ASP A 117 11.14 -5.57 2.90
CA ASP A 117 11.24 -6.57 3.97
C ASP A 117 10.61 -6.06 5.25
N SER A 118 10.97 -4.87 5.71
CA SER A 118 10.40 -4.33 6.95
C SER A 118 8.88 -4.14 6.88
N GLY A 119 8.32 -3.69 5.76
CA GLY A 119 6.86 -3.63 5.56
C GLY A 119 6.19 -5.00 5.60
N ALA A 120 6.73 -5.99 4.87
CA ALA A 120 6.18 -7.34 4.85
C ALA A 120 6.32 -8.08 6.20
N LEU A 121 7.42 -7.87 6.91
CA LEU A 121 7.70 -8.44 8.22
C LEU A 121 6.85 -7.78 9.32
N SER A 122 6.51 -6.49 9.15
CA SER A 122 5.56 -5.81 10.02
C SER A 122 4.18 -6.45 9.89
N ILE A 123 3.70 -6.76 8.69
CA ILE A 123 2.37 -7.39 8.52
C ILE A 123 2.34 -8.79 9.14
N SER A 124 3.34 -9.62 8.81
CA SER A 124 3.46 -10.99 9.29
C SER A 124 3.82 -11.11 10.77
N GLY A 125 4.31 -10.04 11.41
CA GLY A 125 4.59 -9.98 12.85
C GLY A 125 5.97 -10.46 13.27
N TYR A 126 6.89 -10.60 12.33
CA TYR A 126 8.30 -10.88 12.66
C TYR A 126 9.01 -9.64 13.21
N ILE A 127 8.55 -8.45 12.85
CA ILE A 127 8.98 -7.18 13.46
C ILE A 127 7.75 -6.36 13.87
N LYS A 128 7.99 -5.37 14.72
CA LYS A 128 6.98 -4.37 15.08
C LYS A 128 6.80 -3.36 13.95
N THR A 129 5.57 -2.87 13.76
CA THR A 129 5.30 -1.80 12.78
C THR A 129 6.15 -0.55 13.03
N SER A 130 6.43 -0.20 14.29
CA SER A 130 7.32 0.90 14.64
C SER A 130 8.74 0.73 14.10
N THR A 131 9.22 -0.50 13.88
CA THR A 131 10.53 -0.76 13.27
C THR A 131 10.56 -0.28 11.81
N PHE A 132 9.52 -0.58 11.03
CA PHE A 132 9.38 -0.06 9.66
C PHE A 132 9.25 1.47 9.66
N LEU A 133 8.39 2.04 10.50
CA LEU A 133 8.19 3.50 10.56
C LEU A 133 9.49 4.25 10.93
N THR A 134 10.27 3.69 11.85
CA THR A 134 11.58 4.25 12.25
C THR A 134 12.63 4.08 11.14
N LEU A 135 12.64 2.96 10.42
CA LEU A 135 13.61 2.71 9.35
C LEU A 135 13.60 3.83 8.30
N ILE A 136 12.40 4.29 7.92
CA ILE A 136 12.21 5.26 6.84
C ILE A 136 12.13 6.71 7.32
N SER A 137 12.04 6.97 8.63
CA SER A 137 11.70 8.31 9.16
C SER A 137 12.71 9.40 8.78
N ASP A 138 13.97 8.99 8.59
CA ASP A 138 15.07 9.91 8.25
C ASP A 138 15.36 9.96 6.74
N TRP A 139 14.62 9.22 5.90
CA TRP A 139 14.83 9.17 4.46
C TRP A 139 14.10 10.27 3.70
N LYS A 140 13.86 11.41 4.38
CA LYS A 140 13.10 12.57 3.88
C LYS A 140 13.63 13.16 2.59
N LEU A 141 14.92 12.99 2.31
CA LEU A 141 15.60 13.52 1.13
C LEU A 141 16.00 12.44 0.11
N GLU A 142 15.44 11.23 0.20
CA GLU A 142 15.65 10.16 -0.78
C GLU A 142 15.49 10.69 -2.22
N SER A 143 16.39 10.27 -3.12
CA SER A 143 16.44 10.74 -4.50
C SER A 143 15.80 9.76 -5.48
N SER A 144 15.78 8.47 -5.16
CA SER A 144 15.25 7.43 -6.03
C SER A 144 13.73 7.39 -5.99
N TYR A 145 13.11 7.55 -7.17
CA TYR A 145 11.68 7.30 -7.38
C TYR A 145 11.24 5.93 -6.87
N ILE A 146 12.01 4.87 -7.15
CA ILE A 146 11.61 3.50 -6.84
C ILE A 146 11.65 3.26 -5.32
N VAL A 147 12.59 3.88 -4.61
CA VAL A 147 12.63 3.81 -3.13
C VAL A 147 11.41 4.53 -2.55
N TRP A 148 11.07 5.73 -3.05
CA TRP A 148 9.86 6.45 -2.66
C TRP A 148 8.59 5.63 -2.90
N ASP A 149 8.46 5.02 -4.08
CA ASP A 149 7.31 4.20 -4.45
C ASP A 149 7.15 3.00 -3.49
N THR A 150 8.26 2.38 -3.12
CA THR A 150 8.29 1.27 -2.15
C THR A 150 7.89 1.76 -0.74
N MET A 151 8.44 2.88 -0.26
CA MET A 151 8.11 3.45 1.06
C MET A 151 6.62 3.80 1.17
N LEU A 152 6.10 4.50 0.15
CA LEU A 152 4.72 4.94 0.12
C LEU A 152 3.73 3.78 -0.05
N SER A 153 4.12 2.72 -0.76
CA SER A 153 3.32 1.50 -0.86
C SER A 153 3.17 0.78 0.48
N GLU A 154 4.26 0.64 1.25
CA GLU A 154 4.19 0.02 2.57
C GLU A 154 3.50 0.92 3.61
N LEU A 155 3.67 2.25 3.53
CA LEU A 155 2.87 3.21 4.32
C LEU A 155 1.38 3.12 4.00
N ALA A 156 1.01 2.98 2.72
CA ALA A 156 -0.38 2.79 2.32
C ALA A 156 -0.96 1.47 2.88
N ALA A 157 -0.13 0.42 3.03
CA ALA A 157 -0.54 -0.81 3.71
C ALA A 157 -0.86 -0.58 5.19
N VAL A 158 -0.02 0.18 5.91
CA VAL A 158 -0.28 0.61 7.30
C VAL A 158 -1.57 1.42 7.37
N SER A 159 -1.74 2.46 6.55
CA SER A 159 -2.94 3.29 6.54
C SER A 159 -4.21 2.47 6.25
N ASN A 160 -4.14 1.53 5.31
CA ASN A 160 -5.27 0.67 4.98
C ASN A 160 -5.66 -0.27 6.13
N ALA A 161 -4.69 -0.81 6.87
CA ALA A 161 -4.96 -1.65 8.03
C ALA A 161 -5.55 -0.83 9.20
N TRP A 162 -5.05 0.40 9.45
CA TRP A 162 -5.47 1.25 10.56
C TRP A 162 -6.73 2.10 10.29
N LYS A 163 -7.29 2.11 9.08
CA LYS A 163 -8.40 3.03 8.73
C LYS A 163 -9.71 2.85 9.53
N PHE A 164 -9.85 1.78 10.31
CA PHE A 164 -10.97 1.55 11.22
C PHE A 164 -10.63 1.84 12.70
N GLU A 165 -9.43 2.34 13.00
CA GLU A 165 -9.02 2.77 14.33
C GLU A 165 -9.56 4.16 14.70
N ASP A 166 -9.21 4.61 15.91
CA ASP A 166 -9.53 5.95 16.40
C ASP A 166 -9.02 7.05 15.44
N ARG A 167 -9.87 8.06 15.21
CA ARG A 167 -9.59 9.14 14.25
C ARG A 167 -8.30 9.90 14.59
N LYS A 168 -7.95 10.06 15.88
CA LYS A 168 -6.70 10.72 16.27
C LYS A 168 -5.48 9.92 15.85
N VAL A 169 -5.53 8.58 15.94
CA VAL A 169 -4.44 7.70 15.50
C VAL A 169 -4.29 7.76 13.97
N ILE A 170 -5.40 7.73 13.24
CA ILE A 170 -5.39 7.84 11.76
C ILE A 170 -4.79 9.19 11.34
N ASN A 171 -5.22 10.29 11.95
CA ASN A 171 -4.67 11.62 11.66
C ASN A 171 -3.19 11.71 12.01
N ALA A 172 -2.75 11.10 13.12
CA ALA A 172 -1.35 11.06 13.52
C ALA A 172 -0.47 10.26 12.54
N LEU A 173 -0.98 9.14 11.99
CA LEU A 173 -0.30 8.40 10.92
C LEU A 173 -0.17 9.25 9.65
N ASN A 174 -1.24 9.95 9.24
CA ASN A 174 -1.19 10.86 8.11
C ASN A 174 -0.18 12.00 8.34
N ALA A 175 -0.13 12.56 9.55
CA ALA A 175 0.86 13.58 9.91
C ALA A 175 2.30 13.05 9.87
N ALA A 176 2.53 11.79 10.27
CA ALA A 176 3.83 11.15 10.16
C ALA A 176 4.24 10.95 8.68
N THR A 177 3.33 10.47 7.83
CA THR A 177 3.56 10.37 6.38
C THR A 177 3.83 11.76 5.77
N LEU A 178 3.04 12.78 6.14
CA LEU A 178 3.24 14.14 5.68
C LEU A 178 4.62 14.67 6.07
N SER A 179 5.05 14.46 7.31
CA SER A 179 6.38 14.87 7.79
C SER A 179 7.54 14.20 7.04
N LEU A 180 7.33 12.99 6.51
CA LEU A 180 8.32 12.30 5.68
C LEU A 180 8.41 12.90 4.27
N VAL A 181 7.27 13.18 3.63
CA VAL A 181 7.21 13.55 2.20
C VAL A 181 7.35 15.05 1.94
N SER A 182 6.97 15.89 2.92
CA SER A 182 6.76 17.33 2.70
C SER A 182 8.03 18.03 2.20
N GLU A 183 9.18 17.80 2.82
CA GLU A 183 10.44 18.46 2.47
C GLU A 183 10.85 18.18 1.02
N LYS A 184 10.87 16.90 0.62
CA LYS A 184 11.19 16.52 -0.76
C LYS A 184 10.17 17.05 -1.75
N PHE A 185 8.88 16.94 -1.41
CA PHE A 185 7.81 17.41 -2.29
C PHE A 185 7.92 18.91 -2.57
N HIS A 186 8.10 19.75 -1.53
CA HIS A 186 8.23 21.20 -1.71
C HIS A 186 9.55 21.61 -2.37
N THR A 187 10.59 20.78 -2.29
CA THR A 187 11.86 20.99 -3.02
C THR A 187 11.71 20.71 -4.52
N VAL A 188 11.07 19.60 -4.88
CA VAL A 188 10.90 19.21 -6.30
C VAL A 188 9.76 20.00 -6.96
N GLY A 189 8.73 20.34 -6.18
CA GLY A 189 7.55 21.08 -6.61
C GLY A 189 6.60 20.28 -7.51
N TRP A 190 5.54 20.95 -7.94
CA TRP A 190 4.46 20.40 -8.77
C TRP A 190 4.36 21.06 -10.15
N LYS A 191 5.43 21.73 -10.59
CA LYS A 191 5.58 22.25 -11.95
C LYS A 191 6.28 21.21 -12.81
N PHE A 192 5.65 20.84 -13.92
CA PHE A 192 6.15 19.85 -14.88
C PHE A 192 6.78 20.58 -16.06
N SER A 193 8.03 20.26 -16.38
CA SER A 193 8.80 20.81 -17.50
C SER A 193 9.03 19.74 -18.56
N ARG A 194 9.34 20.18 -19.80
CA ARG A 194 9.82 19.27 -20.87
C ARG A 194 11.24 18.78 -20.62
N ASP A 195 12.00 19.49 -19.80
CA ASP A 195 13.38 19.14 -19.44
C ASP A 195 13.44 18.13 -18.28
N ASP A 196 12.30 17.84 -17.64
CA ASP A 196 12.24 16.81 -16.59
C ASP A 196 12.48 15.42 -17.23
N SER A 197 13.37 14.65 -16.63
CA SER A 197 13.53 13.24 -17.00
C SER A 197 12.29 12.42 -16.65
N TYR A 198 12.14 11.26 -17.28
CA TYR A 198 11.02 10.35 -17.00
C TYR A 198 10.89 10.00 -15.51
N LEU A 199 12.00 9.74 -14.81
CA LEU A 199 11.98 9.40 -13.39
C LEU A 199 11.65 10.61 -12.51
N GLU A 200 12.03 11.83 -12.90
CA GLU A 200 11.64 13.06 -12.18
C GLU A 200 10.15 13.34 -12.31
N LEU A 201 9.56 13.16 -13.51
CA LEU A 201 8.11 13.28 -13.72
C LEU A 201 7.33 12.28 -12.84
N LYS A 202 7.83 11.04 -12.75
CA LYS A 202 7.26 9.99 -11.89
C LYS A 202 7.40 10.35 -10.41
N LEU A 203 8.57 10.84 -9.98
CA LEU A 203 8.80 11.28 -8.59
C LEU A 203 7.88 12.44 -8.20
N LYS A 204 7.76 13.47 -9.05
CA LYS A 204 6.84 14.60 -8.87
C LYS A 204 5.41 14.12 -8.66
N SER A 205 4.93 13.26 -9.55
CA SER A 205 3.55 12.75 -9.52
C SER A 205 3.28 11.92 -8.27
N LEU A 206 4.24 11.08 -7.88
CA LEU A 206 4.15 10.23 -6.68
C LEU A 206 4.13 11.06 -5.39
N LEU A 207 5.04 12.03 -5.26
CA LEU A 207 5.11 12.90 -4.08
C LEU A 207 3.90 13.84 -3.99
N PHE A 208 3.39 14.32 -5.13
CA PHE A 208 2.15 15.08 -5.19
C PHE A 208 0.97 14.26 -4.64
N ASP A 209 0.86 12.98 -5.02
CA ASP A 209 -0.16 12.10 -4.49
C ASP A 209 -0.01 11.85 -2.98
N ALA A 210 1.21 11.59 -2.53
CA ALA A 210 1.47 11.36 -1.12
C ALA A 210 1.17 12.59 -0.26
N ALA A 211 1.58 13.78 -0.70
CA ALA A 211 1.33 15.04 -0.01
C ALA A 211 -0.17 15.37 0.08
N THR A 212 -0.89 15.28 -1.05
CA THR A 212 -2.35 15.50 -1.08
C THR A 212 -3.09 14.50 -0.20
N SER A 213 -2.78 13.20 -0.31
CA SER A 213 -3.43 12.13 0.47
C SER A 213 -3.11 12.21 1.97
N SER A 214 -2.00 12.84 2.36
CA SER A 214 -1.59 13.00 3.76
C SER A 214 -2.04 14.32 4.38
N GLY A 215 -2.75 15.17 3.63
CA GLY A 215 -3.37 16.39 4.16
C GLY A 215 -2.51 17.66 4.06
N ASP A 216 -1.57 17.76 3.11
CA ASP A 216 -0.84 19.00 2.89
C ASP A 216 -1.79 20.12 2.38
N GLU A 217 -2.05 21.11 3.22
CA GLU A 217 -3.05 22.15 2.95
C GLU A 217 -2.70 23.03 1.75
N VAL A 218 -1.40 23.29 1.53
CA VAL A 218 -0.92 24.13 0.43
C VAL A 218 -1.26 23.49 -0.90
N ILE A 219 -0.98 22.19 -1.05
CA ILE A 219 -1.24 21.49 -2.31
C ILE A 219 -2.71 21.17 -2.49
N ILE A 220 -3.47 20.96 -1.41
CA ILE A 220 -4.93 20.81 -1.50
C ILE A 220 -5.57 22.10 -2.04
N PHE A 221 -5.18 23.25 -1.51
CA PHE A 221 -5.66 24.54 -1.99
C PHE A 221 -5.27 24.78 -3.46
N ALA A 222 -4.01 24.52 -3.81
CA ALA A 222 -3.54 24.64 -5.18
C ALA A 222 -4.29 23.70 -6.14
N SER A 223 -4.55 22.46 -5.72
CA SER A 223 -5.29 21.46 -6.53
C SER A 223 -6.71 21.91 -6.82
N LYS A 224 -7.41 22.49 -5.83
CA LYS A 224 -8.75 23.05 -6.03
C LYS A 224 -8.74 24.21 -7.03
N LYS A 225 -7.78 25.12 -6.92
CA LYS A 225 -7.64 26.24 -7.86
C LYS A 225 -7.36 25.76 -9.29
N ILE A 226 -6.38 24.88 -9.45
CA ILE A 226 -6.02 24.30 -10.75
C ILE A 226 -7.21 23.56 -11.39
N PHE A 227 -8.00 22.85 -10.59
CA PHE A 227 -9.21 22.19 -11.07
C PHE A 227 -10.29 23.19 -11.48
N ALA A 228 -10.49 24.28 -10.74
CA ALA A 228 -11.43 25.33 -11.11
C ALA A 228 -11.06 25.95 -12.47
N ASP A 229 -9.77 26.27 -12.69
CA ASP A 229 -9.27 26.78 -13.98
C ASP A 229 -9.54 25.78 -15.13
N TYR A 230 -9.36 24.48 -14.85
CA TYR A 230 -9.62 23.41 -15.81
C TYR A 230 -11.10 23.28 -16.21
N VAL A 231 -12.00 23.42 -15.23
CA VAL A 231 -13.45 23.40 -15.44
C VAL A 231 -13.91 24.67 -16.15
N ALA A 232 -13.28 25.81 -15.88
CA ALA A 232 -13.56 27.09 -16.54
C ALA A 232 -13.15 27.15 -18.02
N GLY A 233 -12.31 26.20 -18.48
CA GLY A 233 -12.01 26.01 -19.89
C GLY A 233 -10.52 25.85 -20.21
N ASP A 234 -9.62 26.13 -19.27
CA ASP A 234 -8.19 25.95 -19.49
C ASP A 234 -7.80 24.47 -19.38
N LYS A 235 -7.87 23.75 -20.50
CA LYS A 235 -7.51 22.33 -20.55
C LYS A 235 -6.03 22.06 -20.31
N ASN A 236 -5.18 23.09 -20.34
CA ASN A 236 -3.76 22.99 -20.04
C ASN A 236 -3.42 23.32 -18.58
N ALA A 237 -4.40 23.78 -17.77
CA ALA A 237 -4.22 24.04 -16.35
C ALA A 237 -3.72 22.80 -15.57
N ILE A 238 -4.12 21.61 -16.03
CA ILE A 238 -3.74 20.33 -15.42
C ILE A 238 -2.75 19.58 -16.32
N TYR A 239 -1.56 19.33 -15.79
CA TYR A 239 -0.61 18.41 -16.42
C TYR A 239 -1.15 16.96 -16.42
N PRO A 240 -1.04 16.21 -17.54
CA PRO A 240 -1.67 14.89 -17.67
C PRO A 240 -1.36 13.90 -16.54
N ASP A 241 -0.10 13.80 -16.09
CA ASP A 241 0.31 12.78 -15.11
C ASP A 241 -0.28 12.99 -13.71
N VAL A 242 -0.64 14.23 -13.35
CA VAL A 242 -1.28 14.55 -12.06
C VAL A 242 -2.79 14.73 -12.14
N LYS A 243 -3.39 14.62 -13.34
CA LYS A 243 -4.82 14.83 -13.53
C LYS A 243 -5.68 13.94 -12.65
N SER A 244 -5.37 12.65 -12.62
CA SER A 244 -6.09 11.69 -11.78
C SER A 244 -5.98 12.02 -10.28
N THR A 245 -4.82 12.53 -9.86
CA THR A 245 -4.55 12.91 -8.46
C THR A 245 -5.28 14.19 -8.09
N ILE A 246 -5.30 15.20 -8.96
CA ILE A 246 -6.07 16.44 -8.76
C ILE A 246 -7.56 16.13 -8.66
N PHE A 247 -8.11 15.33 -9.59
CA PHE A 247 -9.52 14.94 -9.54
C PHE A 247 -9.88 14.21 -8.24
N ARG A 248 -9.00 13.30 -7.78
CA ARG A 248 -9.16 12.60 -6.49
C ARG A 248 -9.05 13.54 -5.30
N CYS A 249 -8.09 14.45 -5.30
CA CYS A 249 -7.89 15.44 -4.24
C CYS A 249 -9.15 16.32 -4.09
N VAL A 250 -9.66 16.83 -5.21
CA VAL A 250 -10.89 17.63 -5.25
C VAL A 250 -12.09 16.85 -4.73
N ALA A 251 -12.25 15.58 -5.12
CA ALA A 251 -13.30 14.73 -4.56
C ALA A 251 -13.13 14.46 -3.06
N SER A 252 -11.91 14.20 -2.58
CA SER A 252 -11.64 13.88 -1.17
C SER A 252 -11.85 15.07 -0.23
N HIS A 253 -11.72 16.29 -0.76
CA HIS A 253 -11.86 17.54 0.00
C HIS A 253 -13.03 18.42 -0.47
N GLY A 254 -13.91 17.90 -1.32
CA GLY A 254 -15.01 18.62 -1.95
C GLY A 254 -16.39 18.15 -1.47
N GLY A 255 -17.43 18.75 -2.04
CA GLY A 255 -18.82 18.43 -1.77
C GLY A 255 -19.63 18.27 -3.06
N GLU A 256 -20.89 18.67 -3.01
CA GLU A 256 -21.85 18.48 -4.10
C GLU A 256 -21.46 19.23 -5.38
N GLU A 257 -20.85 20.41 -5.26
CA GLU A 257 -20.36 21.18 -6.41
C GLU A 257 -19.29 20.41 -7.19
N GLU A 258 -18.25 19.94 -6.50
CA GLU A 258 -17.18 19.16 -7.10
C GLU A 258 -17.69 17.83 -7.68
N PHE A 259 -18.67 17.20 -7.03
CA PHE A 259 -19.33 16.00 -7.56
C PHE A 259 -19.99 16.29 -8.91
N ASN A 260 -20.77 17.38 -8.99
CA ASN A 260 -21.43 17.78 -10.22
C ASN A 260 -20.43 18.13 -11.33
N GLN A 261 -19.32 18.78 -11.01
CA GLN A 261 -18.24 19.09 -11.95
C GLN A 261 -17.56 17.81 -12.48
N LEU A 262 -17.21 16.86 -11.61
CA LEU A 262 -16.64 15.58 -12.01
C LEU A 262 -17.62 14.74 -12.85
N LEU A 263 -18.90 14.74 -12.49
CA LEU A 263 -19.95 14.06 -13.26
C LEU A 263 -20.12 14.69 -14.66
N ALA A 264 -20.04 16.01 -14.77
CA ALA A 264 -20.07 16.71 -16.05
C ALA A 264 -18.86 16.34 -16.91
N ILE A 265 -17.65 16.25 -16.34
CA ILE A 265 -16.45 15.77 -17.05
C ILE A 265 -16.67 14.34 -17.56
N TYR A 266 -17.18 13.44 -16.71
CA TYR A 266 -17.48 12.06 -17.11
C TYR A 266 -18.47 11.97 -18.27
N LYS A 267 -19.54 12.76 -18.24
CA LYS A 267 -20.58 12.73 -19.27
C LYS A 267 -20.10 13.33 -20.60
N ASN A 268 -19.39 14.45 -20.53
CA ASN A 268 -19.15 15.32 -21.68
C ASN A 268 -17.76 15.18 -22.31
N SER A 269 -16.77 14.61 -21.60
CA SER A 269 -15.42 14.47 -22.18
C SER A 269 -15.41 13.49 -23.36
N ARG A 270 -14.62 13.86 -24.38
CA ARG A 270 -14.31 13.02 -25.55
C ARG A 270 -13.14 12.06 -25.29
N SER A 271 -12.37 12.26 -24.22
CA SER A 271 -11.25 11.39 -23.85
C SER A 271 -11.73 10.24 -22.96
N PRO A 272 -11.61 8.97 -23.40
CA PRO A 272 -11.95 7.82 -22.56
C PRO A 272 -11.17 7.78 -21.25
N ASP A 273 -9.91 8.20 -21.27
CA ASP A 273 -9.05 8.25 -20.08
C ASP A 273 -9.54 9.29 -19.09
N GLU A 274 -9.88 10.50 -19.57
CA GLU A 274 -10.42 11.55 -18.71
C GLU A 274 -11.76 11.15 -18.07
N ARG A 275 -12.65 10.52 -18.85
CA ARG A 275 -13.89 9.96 -18.32
C ARG A 275 -13.61 8.96 -17.21
N SER A 276 -12.68 8.02 -17.44
CA SER A 276 -12.32 6.99 -16.47
C SER A 276 -11.69 7.59 -15.20
N MET A 277 -10.85 8.62 -15.34
CA MET A 277 -10.27 9.36 -14.21
C MET A 277 -11.34 10.05 -13.37
N ALA A 278 -12.27 10.77 -14.01
CA ALA A 278 -13.37 11.46 -13.32
C ALA A 278 -14.32 10.47 -12.63
N LEU A 279 -14.66 9.36 -13.30
CA LEU A 279 -15.49 8.32 -12.71
C LEU A 279 -14.82 7.66 -11.50
N LYS A 280 -13.53 7.35 -11.60
CA LYS A 280 -12.77 6.79 -10.48
C LYS A 280 -12.66 7.76 -9.31
N SER A 281 -12.42 9.05 -9.56
CA SER A 281 -12.26 10.05 -8.50
C SER A 281 -13.55 10.30 -7.71
N MET A 282 -14.71 10.14 -8.34
CA MET A 282 -16.01 10.20 -7.65
C MET A 282 -16.15 9.17 -6.51
N GLY A 283 -15.36 8.09 -6.49
CA GLY A 283 -15.34 7.18 -5.34
C GLY A 283 -14.55 7.68 -4.12
N ALA A 284 -13.89 8.84 -4.21
CA ALA A 284 -13.03 9.35 -3.15
C ALA A 284 -13.72 10.36 -2.20
N PHE A 285 -14.98 10.74 -2.45
CA PHE A 285 -15.74 11.58 -1.52
C PHE A 285 -15.87 10.93 -0.14
N HIS A 286 -15.97 11.76 0.90
CA HIS A 286 -16.20 11.31 2.27
C HIS A 286 -17.65 11.40 2.74
N ASP A 287 -18.47 12.21 2.05
CA ASP A 287 -19.90 12.31 2.35
C ASP A 287 -20.64 11.04 1.89
N PRO A 288 -21.28 10.28 2.79
CA PRO A 288 -22.00 9.06 2.42
C PRO A 288 -23.16 9.31 1.44
N ASN A 289 -23.81 10.48 1.47
CA ASN A 289 -24.90 10.80 0.54
C ASN A 289 -24.37 10.98 -0.89
N ILE A 290 -23.22 11.66 -1.05
CA ILE A 290 -22.56 11.78 -2.35
C ILE A 290 -22.14 10.40 -2.85
N LEU A 291 -21.59 9.56 -1.97
CA LEU A 291 -21.20 8.20 -2.36
C LEU A 291 -22.41 7.34 -2.80
N GLU A 292 -23.57 7.45 -2.14
CA GLU A 292 -24.81 6.80 -2.59
C GLU A 292 -25.27 7.33 -3.95
N ASN A 293 -25.13 8.64 -4.21
CA ASN A 293 -25.39 9.21 -5.53
C ASN A 293 -24.47 8.60 -6.59
N VAL A 294 -23.17 8.46 -6.31
CA VAL A 294 -22.20 7.80 -7.21
C VAL A 294 -22.60 6.35 -7.47
N LEU A 295 -22.97 5.60 -6.43
CA LEU A 295 -23.41 4.21 -6.54
C LEU A 295 -24.69 4.03 -7.37
N SER A 296 -25.60 5.01 -7.33
CA SER A 296 -26.82 5.00 -8.14
C SER A 296 -26.52 5.03 -9.64
N LEU A 297 -25.45 5.73 -10.05
CA LEU A 297 -25.01 5.83 -11.44
C LEU A 297 -24.54 4.47 -11.99
N LEU A 298 -24.10 3.57 -11.10
CA LEU A 298 -23.57 2.25 -11.47
C LEU A 298 -24.65 1.29 -11.95
N LEU A 299 -25.92 1.53 -11.60
CA LEU A 299 -27.05 0.64 -11.92
C LEU A 299 -28.12 1.31 -12.79
N ASN A 300 -28.09 2.63 -12.98
CA ASN A 300 -29.11 3.36 -13.75
C ASN A 300 -28.81 3.49 -15.25
N GLY A 301 -27.76 2.84 -15.75
CA GLY A 301 -27.33 2.90 -17.15
C GLY A 301 -26.42 4.07 -17.51
N THR A 302 -26.13 4.99 -16.58
CA THR A 302 -25.19 6.10 -16.82
C THR A 302 -23.75 5.58 -16.96
N VAL A 303 -23.37 4.61 -16.12
CA VAL A 303 -22.05 3.98 -16.13
C VAL A 303 -22.10 2.65 -16.85
N ARG A 304 -21.11 2.41 -17.72
CA ARG A 304 -20.96 1.13 -18.43
C ARG A 304 -20.60 0.04 -17.42
N ILE A 305 -21.12 -1.18 -17.63
CA ILE A 305 -20.90 -2.32 -16.74
C ILE A 305 -19.40 -2.55 -16.45
N GLN A 306 -18.55 -2.46 -17.47
CA GLN A 306 -17.09 -2.60 -17.34
C GLN A 306 -16.41 -1.55 -16.45
N ASP A 307 -17.02 -0.38 -16.27
CA ASP A 307 -16.46 0.74 -15.52
C ASP A 307 -16.95 0.75 -14.05
N ILE A 308 -17.90 -0.13 -13.67
CA ILE A 308 -18.41 -0.27 -12.29
C ILE A 308 -17.28 -0.40 -11.24
N PRO A 309 -16.20 -1.17 -11.48
CA PRO A 309 -15.12 -1.31 -10.49
C PRO A 309 -14.34 -0.02 -10.20
N LEU A 310 -14.39 0.98 -11.09
CA LEU A 310 -13.55 2.18 -10.99
C LEU A 310 -13.83 3.00 -9.72
N PRO A 311 -15.05 3.51 -9.47
CA PRO A 311 -15.34 4.27 -8.25
C PRO A 311 -15.29 3.37 -7.01
N LEU A 312 -15.73 2.11 -7.11
CA LEU A 312 -15.66 1.15 -5.99
C LEU A 312 -14.22 0.97 -5.48
N SER A 313 -13.25 0.94 -6.40
CA SER A 313 -11.83 0.83 -6.04
C SER A 313 -11.35 2.04 -5.24
N ALA A 314 -11.82 3.25 -5.55
CA ALA A 314 -11.51 4.45 -4.77
C ALA A 314 -12.23 4.43 -3.40
N MET A 315 -13.51 4.03 -3.37
CA MET A 315 -14.29 3.90 -2.12
C MET A 315 -13.63 2.95 -1.12
N SER A 316 -13.05 1.84 -1.62
CA SER A 316 -12.37 0.84 -0.78
C SER A 316 -11.18 1.40 0.03
N ARG A 317 -10.67 2.59 -0.32
CA ARG A 317 -9.54 3.25 0.36
C ARG A 317 -9.95 3.97 1.64
N SER A 318 -11.23 4.31 1.82
CA SER A 318 -11.72 5.02 3.01
C SER A 318 -12.63 4.12 3.85
N LYS A 319 -12.75 4.43 5.15
CA LYS A 319 -13.68 3.75 6.07
C LYS A 319 -15.12 3.83 5.56
N VAL A 320 -15.60 5.06 5.33
CA VAL A 320 -16.98 5.33 4.89
C VAL A 320 -17.27 4.70 3.54
N GLY A 321 -16.36 4.86 2.57
CA GLY A 321 -16.50 4.28 1.23
C GLY A 321 -16.57 2.76 1.26
N THR A 322 -15.72 2.10 2.07
CA THR A 322 -15.76 0.64 2.22
C THR A 322 -17.11 0.17 2.76
N GLU A 323 -17.63 0.83 3.80
CA GLU A 323 -18.92 0.49 4.41
C GLU A 323 -20.10 0.72 3.46
N VAL A 324 -20.12 1.85 2.75
CA VAL A 324 -21.17 2.21 1.78
C VAL A 324 -21.15 1.27 0.57
N ALA A 325 -19.99 0.99 0.00
CA ALA A 325 -19.85 0.05 -1.13
C ALA A 325 -20.32 -1.36 -0.78
N PHE A 326 -19.97 -1.87 0.41
CA PHE A 326 -20.45 -3.18 0.88
C PHE A 326 -21.98 -3.19 1.07
N LYS A 327 -22.55 -2.17 1.72
CA LYS A 327 -24.01 -2.04 1.89
C LYS A 327 -24.73 -1.95 0.55
N TRP A 328 -24.17 -1.26 -0.43
CA TRP A 328 -24.72 -1.21 -1.79
C TRP A 328 -24.67 -2.57 -2.49
N MET A 329 -23.54 -3.28 -2.41
CA MET A 329 -23.40 -4.61 -3.02
C MET A 329 -24.42 -5.60 -2.43
N THR A 330 -24.57 -5.59 -1.10
CA THR A 330 -25.50 -6.50 -0.41
C THR A 330 -26.97 -6.19 -0.74
N ARG A 331 -27.37 -4.90 -0.76
CA ARG A 331 -28.72 -4.46 -1.16
C ARG A 331 -29.05 -4.84 -2.61
N ASN A 332 -28.08 -4.71 -3.52
CA ASN A 332 -28.27 -4.90 -4.95
C ASN A 332 -27.82 -6.27 -5.46
N TRP A 333 -27.61 -7.24 -4.57
CA TRP A 333 -26.96 -8.51 -4.91
C TRP A 333 -27.62 -9.26 -6.06
N LYS A 334 -28.96 -9.32 -6.08
CA LYS A 334 -29.72 -9.97 -7.16
C LYS A 334 -29.44 -9.31 -8.52
N THR A 335 -29.52 -7.99 -8.59
CA THR A 335 -29.24 -7.21 -9.81
C THR A 335 -27.80 -7.42 -10.27
N LEU A 336 -26.82 -7.35 -9.35
CA LEU A 336 -25.41 -7.55 -9.67
C LEU A 336 -25.14 -8.94 -10.23
N ARG A 337 -25.79 -9.99 -9.71
CA ARG A 337 -25.71 -11.35 -10.25
C ARG A 337 -26.25 -11.49 -11.67
N THR A 338 -27.20 -10.64 -12.06
CA THR A 338 -27.79 -10.66 -13.41
C THR A 338 -26.95 -9.87 -14.41
N ILE A 339 -26.46 -8.69 -14.03
CA ILE A 339 -25.80 -7.77 -14.97
C ILE A 339 -24.29 -7.98 -15.08
N LEU A 340 -23.65 -8.57 -14.06
CA LEU A 340 -22.21 -8.82 -14.09
C LEU A 340 -21.94 -10.21 -14.69
N PRO A 341 -21.44 -10.30 -15.92
CA PRO A 341 -21.31 -11.58 -16.61
C PRO A 341 -20.26 -12.49 -15.95
N SER A 342 -20.62 -13.76 -15.78
CA SER A 342 -19.80 -14.82 -15.17
C SER A 342 -18.44 -15.00 -15.86
N GLY A 343 -18.40 -14.86 -17.19
CA GLY A 343 -17.22 -15.10 -18.02
C GLY A 343 -16.11 -14.05 -17.96
N PHE A 344 -16.35 -12.88 -17.35
CA PHE A 344 -15.41 -11.75 -17.37
C PHE A 344 -14.70 -11.50 -16.04
N SER A 345 -14.83 -12.39 -15.03
CA SER A 345 -14.29 -12.20 -13.68
C SER A 345 -14.75 -10.91 -12.97
N MET A 346 -15.79 -10.24 -13.50
CA MET A 346 -16.22 -8.93 -13.03
C MET A 346 -16.92 -9.02 -11.68
N LEU A 347 -17.81 -10.00 -11.50
CA LEU A 347 -18.43 -10.29 -10.20
C LEU A 347 -17.36 -10.61 -9.15
N ASN A 348 -16.35 -11.43 -9.51
CA ASN A 348 -15.20 -11.71 -8.64
C ASN A 348 -14.48 -10.43 -8.20
N SER A 349 -14.23 -9.51 -9.14
CA SER A 349 -13.59 -8.22 -8.86
C SER A 349 -14.45 -7.31 -7.96
N VAL A 350 -15.76 -7.19 -8.24
CA VAL A 350 -16.69 -6.38 -7.43
C VAL A 350 -16.79 -6.94 -6.01
N VAL A 351 -16.92 -8.26 -5.86
CA VAL A 351 -16.92 -8.91 -4.54
C VAL A 351 -15.61 -8.63 -3.81
N ASN A 352 -14.46 -8.79 -4.46
CA ASN A 352 -13.16 -8.52 -3.84
C ASN A 352 -13.04 -7.04 -3.40
N ILE A 353 -13.35 -6.08 -4.28
CA ILE A 353 -13.22 -4.65 -4.00
C ILE A 353 -14.14 -4.21 -2.85
N CYS A 354 -15.39 -4.66 -2.84
CA CYS A 354 -16.38 -4.27 -1.84
C CYS A 354 -16.15 -4.93 -0.46
N THR A 355 -15.23 -5.88 -0.34
CA THR A 355 -15.02 -6.64 0.90
C THR A 355 -13.60 -6.56 1.44
N ARG A 356 -12.58 -6.61 0.57
CA ARG A 356 -11.16 -6.61 0.94
C ARG A 356 -10.74 -5.38 1.75
N GLY A 357 -11.46 -4.28 1.58
CA GLY A 357 -11.21 -3.04 2.32
C GLY A 357 -11.40 -3.16 3.83
N PHE A 358 -12.14 -4.15 4.35
CA PHE A 358 -12.36 -4.27 5.79
C PHE A 358 -11.09 -4.72 6.57
N GLY A 359 -11.07 -4.44 7.87
CA GLY A 359 -9.91 -4.68 8.74
C GLY A 359 -10.22 -5.12 10.18
N LYS A 360 -11.48 -5.45 10.50
CA LYS A 360 -11.91 -5.90 11.83
C LYS A 360 -12.52 -7.31 11.79
N MET A 361 -12.38 -8.06 12.88
CA MET A 361 -12.97 -9.42 12.98
C MET A 361 -14.50 -9.43 12.95
N GLU A 362 -15.17 -8.37 13.41
CA GLU A 362 -16.62 -8.23 13.26
C GLU A 362 -17.03 -8.10 11.78
N GLN A 363 -16.26 -7.33 11.00
CA GLN A 363 -16.48 -7.15 9.57
C GLN A 363 -16.20 -8.44 8.80
N TYR A 364 -15.17 -9.20 9.21
CA TYR A 364 -14.94 -10.55 8.70
C TYR A 364 -16.18 -11.45 8.87
N ARG A 365 -16.78 -11.47 10.07
CA ARG A 365 -18.00 -12.26 10.33
C ARG A 365 -19.17 -11.76 9.52
N MET A 366 -19.34 -10.44 9.39
CA MET A 366 -20.38 -9.82 8.56
C MET A 366 -20.27 -10.26 7.09
N VAL A 367 -19.07 -10.18 6.50
CA VAL A 367 -18.82 -10.63 5.11
C VAL A 367 -19.09 -12.12 4.99
N LYS A 368 -18.56 -12.94 5.91
CA LYS A 368 -18.77 -14.39 5.89
C LYS A 368 -20.26 -14.75 5.96
N ASN A 369 -21.01 -14.15 6.88
CA ASN A 369 -22.44 -14.39 7.03
C ASN A 369 -23.23 -13.97 5.80
N PHE A 370 -22.85 -12.86 5.15
CA PHE A 370 -23.51 -12.46 3.90
C PHE A 370 -23.32 -13.49 2.80
N PHE A 371 -22.17 -14.17 2.70
CA PHE A 371 -21.93 -15.17 1.66
C PHE A 371 -22.29 -16.61 2.07
N ASP A 372 -22.71 -16.83 3.31
CA ASP A 372 -23.08 -18.15 3.80
C ASP A 372 -24.27 -18.74 3.01
N GLY A 373 -24.17 -20.02 2.67
CA GLY A 373 -25.15 -20.75 1.85
C GLY A 373 -25.29 -20.28 0.39
N LYS A 374 -24.51 -19.30 -0.10
CA LYS A 374 -24.55 -18.86 -1.50
C LYS A 374 -23.62 -19.69 -2.38
N ASP A 375 -24.02 -19.89 -3.64
CA ASP A 375 -23.08 -20.37 -4.65
C ASP A 375 -22.02 -19.30 -4.95
N THR A 376 -20.77 -19.63 -4.66
CA THR A 376 -19.59 -18.77 -4.80
C THR A 376 -18.71 -19.13 -5.99
N MET A 377 -19.07 -20.11 -6.82
CA MET A 377 -18.18 -20.64 -7.88
C MET A 377 -17.55 -19.52 -8.75
N GLU A 378 -18.34 -18.51 -9.13
CA GLU A 378 -17.91 -17.40 -9.99
C GLU A 378 -16.97 -16.37 -9.31
N TYR A 379 -16.93 -16.33 -7.98
CA TYR A 379 -16.21 -15.31 -7.21
C TYR A 379 -15.44 -15.86 -5.99
N ASN A 380 -15.29 -17.19 -5.90
CA ASN A 380 -14.68 -17.88 -4.76
C ASN A 380 -13.28 -17.34 -4.47
N ARG A 381 -12.45 -17.17 -5.50
CA ARG A 381 -11.08 -16.63 -5.35
C ARG A 381 -11.07 -15.23 -4.75
N GLY A 382 -11.89 -14.32 -5.29
CA GLY A 382 -11.97 -12.94 -4.85
C GLY A 382 -12.49 -12.82 -3.41
N LEU A 383 -13.47 -13.65 -3.05
CA LEU A 383 -13.99 -13.74 -1.68
C LEU A 383 -12.95 -14.31 -0.72
N ALA A 384 -12.26 -15.40 -1.07
CA ALA A 384 -11.22 -16.00 -0.25
C ALA A 384 -10.07 -15.01 0.04
N GLN A 385 -9.58 -14.32 -1.00
CA GLN A 385 -8.55 -13.29 -0.87
C GLN A 385 -9.01 -12.11 0.01
N ALA A 386 -10.26 -11.69 -0.13
CA ALA A 386 -10.80 -10.63 0.71
C ALA A 386 -10.88 -11.07 2.17
N LEU A 387 -11.45 -12.25 2.45
CA LEU A 387 -11.56 -12.82 3.80
C LEU A 387 -10.19 -13.00 4.47
N GLU A 388 -9.18 -13.45 3.72
CA GLU A 388 -7.79 -13.53 4.19
C GLU A 388 -7.24 -12.13 4.53
N SER A 389 -7.40 -11.16 3.62
CA SER A 389 -6.96 -9.78 3.84
C SER A 389 -7.57 -9.15 5.10
N ILE A 390 -8.88 -9.36 5.34
CA ILE A 390 -9.56 -8.83 6.54
C ILE A 390 -8.96 -9.45 7.80
N LYS A 391 -8.74 -10.77 7.83
CA LYS A 391 -8.13 -11.46 8.96
C LYS A 391 -6.71 -10.95 9.23
N THR A 392 -5.89 -10.85 8.19
CA THR A 392 -4.50 -10.39 8.28
C THR A 392 -4.45 -8.97 8.84
N ASN A 393 -5.26 -8.06 8.31
CA ASN A 393 -5.34 -6.69 8.82
C ASN A 393 -5.82 -6.64 10.27
N ALA A 394 -6.86 -7.41 10.62
CA ALA A 394 -7.38 -7.45 11.98
C ALA A 394 -6.36 -8.00 12.99
N ALA A 395 -5.61 -9.04 12.61
CA ALA A 395 -4.56 -9.61 13.43
C ALA A 395 -3.39 -8.64 13.59
N TRP A 396 -2.95 -8.02 12.50
CA TRP A 396 -1.87 -7.04 12.48
C TRP A 396 -2.16 -5.86 13.41
N VAL A 397 -3.32 -5.22 13.22
CA VAL A 397 -3.74 -4.08 14.04
C VAL A 397 -3.87 -4.49 15.50
N LYS A 398 -4.55 -5.60 15.80
CA LYS A 398 -4.70 -6.09 17.18
C LYS A 398 -3.35 -6.26 17.89
N ARG A 399 -2.32 -6.71 17.16
CA ARG A 399 -0.97 -6.93 17.69
C ARG A 399 -0.21 -5.62 17.89
N ASP A 400 -0.30 -4.70 16.93
CA ASP A 400 0.61 -3.56 16.84
C ASP A 400 -0.02 -2.20 17.21
N SER A 401 -1.33 -2.12 17.50
CA SER A 401 -2.00 -0.85 17.85
C SER A 401 -1.30 -0.08 18.97
N ASN A 402 -0.87 -0.76 20.04
CA ASN A 402 -0.17 -0.11 21.15
C ASN A 402 1.26 0.32 20.77
N ASP A 403 1.95 -0.49 19.97
CA ASP A 403 3.29 -0.17 19.46
C ASP A 403 3.27 1.08 18.57
N VAL A 404 2.37 1.12 17.58
CA VAL A 404 2.18 2.27 16.69
C VAL A 404 1.78 3.50 17.49
N ARG A 405 0.84 3.37 18.45
CA ARG A 405 0.45 4.49 19.32
C ARG A 405 1.63 5.04 20.11
N ALA A 406 2.45 4.18 20.71
CA ALA A 406 3.63 4.59 21.46
C ALA A 406 4.66 5.28 20.56
N TRP A 407 4.88 4.78 19.34
CA TRP A 407 5.76 5.40 18.36
C TRP A 407 5.26 6.80 17.95
N LEU A 408 3.96 6.96 17.71
CA LEU A 408 3.35 8.25 17.36
C LEU A 408 3.49 9.27 18.50
N ILE A 409 3.31 8.85 19.76
CA ILE A 409 3.50 9.72 20.93
C ILE A 409 4.97 10.12 21.07
N LYS A 410 5.89 9.15 20.99
CA LYS A 410 7.34 9.40 21.09
C LYS A 410 7.82 10.41 20.04
N ASN A 411 7.26 10.35 18.83
CA ASN A 411 7.59 11.24 17.71
C ASN A 411 6.68 12.48 17.62
N LYS A 412 5.86 12.75 18.65
CA LYS A 412 5.02 13.96 18.79
C LYS A 412 3.93 14.13 17.71
N PHE A 413 3.47 13.04 17.10
CA PHE A 413 2.33 13.05 16.18
C PHE A 413 0.98 12.85 16.89
N LEU A 414 1.00 12.33 18.13
CA LEU A 414 -0.18 12.06 18.93
C LEU A 414 0.03 12.57 20.36
N CYS A 415 -0.95 13.32 20.88
CA CYS A 415 -0.95 13.88 22.24
C CYS A 415 -1.61 12.94 23.25
#